data_AF-A0A2V7WXB3-F1
#
_entry.id   AF-A0A2V7WXB3-F1
#
_cell.length_a   1.000
_cell.length_b   1.000
_cell.length_c   1.000
_cell.angle_alpha   90.00
_cell.angle_beta   90.00
_cell.angle_gamma   90.00
#
_symmetry.space_group_name_H-M   'P 1'
#
loop_
_entity.id
_entity.type
_entity.pdbx_description
1 polymer ?
#
loop_
_entity_poly.entity_id
_entity_poly.type
_entity_poly.pdbx_seq_one_letter_code
_entity_poly.pdbx_strand_id
1 'polypeptide(L)' 'MESRRMEELRFELTELLHKQNEVLESRMLGSASESDLLEYEIRQEVVHELCNKLANSAEA' A
#
# COMPACT_ATOMS: atom_id res chain seq x y z
N MET A 1 12.90 -19.10 6.53
CA MET A 1 11.51 -18.75 6.95
C MET A 1 11.24 -17.26 6.77
N GLU A 2 12.20 -16.39 7.11
CA GLU A 2 12.10 -14.94 6.87
C GLU A 2 12.00 -14.53 5.39
N SER A 3 12.73 -15.18 4.48
CA SER A 3 12.65 -14.85 3.04
C SER A 3 11.23 -14.93 2.47
N ARG A 4 10.50 -16.01 2.78
CA ARG A 4 9.13 -16.20 2.33
C ARG A 4 8.18 -15.16 2.93
N ARG A 5 8.34 -14.85 4.22
CA ARG A 5 7.55 -13.82 4.90
C ARG A 5 7.81 -12.42 4.31
N MET A 6 9.05 -12.11 3.96
CA MET A 6 9.40 -10.86 3.29
C MET A 6 8.81 -10.77 1.88
N GLU A 7 8.81 -11.87 1.12
CA GLU A 7 8.16 -11.93 -0.20
C GLU A 7 6.65 -11.71 -0.10
N GLU A 8 5.99 -12.32 0.90
CA GLU A 8 4.57 -12.13 1.18
C GLU A 8 4.26 -10.66 1.51
N LEU A 9 5.06 -10.01 2.37
CA LEU A 9 4.91 -8.59 2.71
C LEU A 9 5.15 -7.66 1.50
N ARG A 10 6.12 -7.99 0.64
CA ARG A 10 6.39 -7.22 -0.60
C ARG A 10 5.25 -7.37 -1.60
N PHE A 11 4.67 -8.56 -1.72
CA PHE A 11 3.52 -8.80 -2.58
C PHE A 11 2.31 -7.99 -2.11
N GLU A 12 2.00 -8.05 -0.82
CA GLU A 12 0.92 -7.26 -0.21
C GLU A 12 1.11 -5.76 -0.41
N LEU A 13 2.32 -5.25 -0.18
CA LEU A 13 2.65 -3.84 -0.41
C LEU A 13 2.45 -3.44 -1.87
N THR A 14 2.86 -4.30 -2.81
CA THR A 14 2.71 -4.04 -4.25
C THR A 14 1.24 -3.92 -4.65
N GLU A 15 0.39 -4.83 -4.17
CA GLU A 15 -1.06 -4.79 -4.42
C GLU A 15 -1.71 -3.53 -3.84
N LEU A 16 -1.30 -3.12 -2.63
CA LEU A 16 -1.82 -1.91 -1.99
C LEU A 16 -1.41 -0.63 -2.75
N LEU A 17 -0.16 -0.56 -3.21
CA LEU A 17 0.33 0.55 -4.01
C LEU A 17 -0.35 0.62 -5.37
N HIS A 18 -0.66 -0.52 -5.99
CA HIS A 18 -1.43 -0.55 -7.23
C HIS A 18 -2.82 0.08 -7.03
N LYS A 19 -3.54 -0.33 -5.99
CA LYS A 19 -4.86 0.23 -5.68
C LYS A 19 -4.81 1.71 -5.28
N GLN A 20 -3.76 2.14 -4.59
CA GLN A 20 -3.52 3.56 -4.31
C GLN A 20 -3.39 4.36 -5.61
N ASN A 21 -2.66 3.81 -6.59
CA ASN A 21 -2.49 4.44 -7.89
C ASN A 21 -3.82 4.54 -8.67
N GLU A 22 -4.63 3.49 -8.68
CA GLU A 22 -5.96 3.50 -9.32
C GLU A 22 -6.88 4.60 -8.75
N VAL A 23 -6.87 4.79 -7.43
CA VAL A 23 -7.66 5.87 -6.79
C VAL A 23 -7.12 7.25 -7.16
N LEU A 24 -5.78 7.42 -7.21
CA LEU A 24 -5.18 8.68 -7.65
C LEU A 24 -5.52 9.00 -9.11
N GLU A 25 -5.47 8.00 -9.99
CA GLU A 25 -5.89 8.15 -11.39
C GLU A 25 -7.37 8.54 -11.50
N SER A 26 -8.24 7.84 -10.75
CA SER A 26 -9.67 8.17 -10.69
C SER A 26 -9.91 9.58 -10.14
N ARG A 27 -9.13 10.02 -9.16
CA ARG A 27 -9.18 11.39 -8.63
C ARG A 27 -8.77 12.41 -9.68
N MET A 28 -7.69 12.14 -10.42
CA MET A 28 -7.24 13.02 -11.52
C MET A 28 -8.28 13.14 -12.64
N LEU A 29 -8.99 12.04 -12.92
CA LEU A 29 -10.07 12.01 -13.92
C LEU A 29 -11.39 12.59 -13.40
N GLY A 30 -11.47 12.97 -12.12
CA GLY A 30 -12.69 13.49 -11.49
C GLY A 30 -13.77 12.42 -11.24
N SER A 31 -13.41 11.14 -11.29
CA SER A 31 -14.33 10.00 -11.11
C SER A 31 -14.22 9.32 -9.74
N ALA A 32 -13.26 9.72 -8.89
CA ALA A 32 -13.16 9.19 -7.53
C ALA A 32 -14.31 9.68 -6.65
N SER A 33 -14.92 8.74 -5.93
CA SER A 33 -15.92 9.03 -4.90
C SER A 33 -15.27 9.48 -3.58
N GLU A 34 -16.04 10.11 -2.69
CA GLU A 34 -15.57 10.45 -1.34
C GLU A 34 -15.15 9.20 -0.55
N SER A 35 -15.85 8.08 -0.75
CA SER A 35 -15.47 6.78 -0.15
C SER A 35 -14.12 6.29 -0.68
N ASP A 36 -13.84 6.42 -1.98
CA ASP A 36 -12.55 6.00 -2.54
C ASP A 36 -11.40 6.81 -1.93
N LEU A 37 -11.61 8.12 -1.73
CA LEU A 37 -10.62 9.00 -1.11
C LEU A 37 -10.41 8.69 0.37
N LEU A 38 -11.47 8.40 1.12
CA LEU A 38 -11.35 8.00 2.52
C LEU A 38 -10.62 6.65 2.65
N GLU A 39 -10.96 5.66 1.82
CA GLU A 39 -10.26 4.38 1.80
C GLU A 39 -8.81 4.50 1.35
N TYR A 40 -8.51 5.48 0.49
CA TYR A 40 -7.15 5.81 0.11
C TYR A 40 -6.34 6.32 1.31
N GLU A 41 -6.89 7.24 2.09
CA GLU A 41 -6.25 7.74 3.32
C GLU A 41 -6.01 6.61 4.33
N ILE A 42 -7.00 5.75 4.57
CA ILE A 42 -6.86 4.60 5.47
C ILE A 42 -5.77 3.64 4.98
N ARG A 43 -5.70 3.37 3.67
CA ARG A 43 -4.66 2.50 3.10
C ARG A 43 -3.25 3.08 3.26
N GLN A 44 -3.08 4.39 3.35
CA GLN A 44 -1.74 4.98 3.53
C GLN A 44 -1.12 4.54 4.86
N GLU A 45 -1.91 4.42 5.93
CA GLU A 45 -1.40 3.94 7.23
C GLU A 45 -0.86 2.51 7.13
N VAL A 46 -1.59 1.62 6.45
CA VAL A 46 -1.19 0.22 6.23
C VAL A 46 0.06 0.13 5.36
N VAL A 47 0.13 0.92 4.29
CA VAL A 47 1.32 1.00 3.41
C VAL A 47 2.54 1.44 4.21
N HIS A 48 2.43 2.47 5.05
CA HIS A 48 3.53 2.93 5.90
C HIS A 48 3.99 1.84 6.88
N GLU A 49 3.05 1.12 7.51
CA GLU A 49 3.40 0.03 8.43
C GLU A 49 4.16 -1.10 7.71
N LEU A 50 3.72 -1.48 6.50
CA LEU A 50 4.40 -2.50 5.69
C LEU A 50 5.80 -2.05 5.25
N CYS A 51 5.95 -0.80 4.83
CA CYS A 51 7.25 -0.21 4.50
C CYS A 51 8.20 -0.27 5.71
N ASN A 52 7.72 0.09 6.91
CA ASN A 52 8.52 0.02 8.14
C ASN A 52 8.92 -1.42 8.48
N LYS A 53 7.99 -2.38 8.37
CA LYS A 53 8.29 -3.81 8.60
C LYS A 53 9.36 -4.32 7.64
N LEU A 54 9.27 -3.95 6.36
CA LEU A 54 10.23 -4.34 5.33
C LEU A 54 11.60 -3.69 5.53
N ALA A 55 11.63 -2.41 5.91
CA ALA A 55 12.88 -1.68 6.20
C ALA A 55 13.60 -2.30 7.40
N ASN A 56 12.89 -2.51 8.52
CA ASN A 56 13.46 -3.11 9.72
C ASN A 56 13.90 -4.57 9.51
N SER A 57 13.30 -5.30 8.57
CA SER A 57 13.77 -6.65 8.20
C SER A 57 15.01 -6.66 7.30
N ALA A 58 15.32 -5.54 6.63
CA ALA A 58 16.52 -5.41 5.79
C ALA A 58 17.76 -4.98 6.60
N GLU A 59 17.55 -4.45 7.82
CA GLU A 59 18.61 -4.04 8.75
C GLU A 59 19.03 -5.15 9.74
N ALA A 60 18.29 -6.27 9.78
CA ALA A 60 18.55 -7.43 10.63
C ALA A 60 19.37 -8.51 9.91
#